data_AF-A0AAV4ETE2-F1
#
_entry.id   AF-A0AAV4ETE2-F1
#
_cell.length_a   1.000
_cell.length_b   1.000
_cell.length_c   1.000
_cell.angle_alpha   90.00
_cell.angle_beta   90.00
_cell.angle_gamma   90.00
#
_symmetry.space_group_name_H-M   'P 1'
#
loop_
_entity.id
_entity.type
_entity.pdbx_description
1 polymer ?
#
loop_
_entity_poly.entity_id
_entity_poly.type
_entity_poly.pdbx_seq_one_letter_code
_entity_poly.pdbx_strand_id
1 'polypeptide(L)'
;MTGNKTNSRYFESQLRAKNTSFGPPKDCPQILRPQKYFKMLKFAIAVALLALSVSARLDLDDYWMSYKVLHGKNYITVDEDARRRSIWEENLAYIQRHNIEADRGMHTFTLGESQFTDMTNEEFRQTMNGYIMSERSSSVQFVPTSMDPPSSVDWRTKGYVTKVKNQVGPCI
;
A
#
# COMPACT_ATOMS: atom_id res chain seq x y z
N MET A 1 -3.04 -30.56 -98.76
CA MET A 1 -3.48 -30.70 -97.35
C MET A 1 -3.22 -29.37 -96.65
N THR A 2 -4.24 -28.51 -96.55
CA THR A 2 -4.11 -27.14 -96.04
C THR A 2 -5.26 -26.87 -95.06
N GLY A 3 -5.01 -27.14 -93.77
CA GLY A 3 -5.93 -26.88 -92.66
C GLY A 3 -5.82 -25.43 -92.21
N ASN A 4 -6.92 -24.70 -92.31
CA ASN A 4 -6.99 -23.24 -92.21
C ASN A 4 -7.16 -22.75 -90.77
N LYS A 5 -6.37 -21.73 -90.42
CA LYS A 5 -6.26 -21.07 -89.10
C LYS A 5 -7.47 -20.18 -88.84
N THR A 6 -8.51 -20.64 -88.14
CA THR A 6 -9.67 -19.79 -87.80
C THR A 6 -10.29 -20.00 -86.41
N ASN A 7 -9.56 -20.57 -85.44
CA ASN A 7 -10.12 -20.80 -84.09
C ASN A 7 -9.35 -20.17 -82.91
N SER A 8 -8.50 -19.17 -83.16
CA SER A 8 -7.71 -18.50 -82.11
C SER A 8 -8.17 -17.07 -81.78
N ARG A 9 -9.02 -16.44 -82.61
CA ARG A 9 -9.47 -15.05 -82.34
C ARG A 9 -10.76 -14.94 -81.52
N TYR A 10 -11.51 -16.03 -81.34
CA TYR A 10 -12.73 -16.01 -80.54
C TYR A 10 -12.45 -16.00 -79.03
N PHE A 11 -11.41 -16.69 -78.57
CA PHE A 11 -11.06 -16.77 -77.14
C PHE A 11 -10.46 -15.48 -76.56
N GLU A 12 -9.68 -14.74 -77.36
CA GLU A 12 -9.08 -13.45 -76.96
C GLU A 12 -10.12 -12.32 -76.80
N SER A 13 -11.28 -12.43 -77.44
CA SER A 13 -12.34 -11.42 -77.32
C SER A 13 -13.10 -11.48 -75.99
N GLN A 14 -13.14 -12.66 -75.34
CA GLN A 14 -13.89 -12.88 -74.10
C GLN A 14 -13.08 -12.55 -72.84
N LEU A 15 -11.74 -12.47 -72.94
CA LEU A 15 -10.87 -12.05 -71.83
C LEU A 15 -10.71 -10.53 -71.72
N ARG A 16 -11.12 -9.75 -72.74
CA ARG A 16 -11.05 -8.28 -72.73
C ARG A 16 -12.33 -7.59 -72.23
N ALA A 17 -13.41 -8.32 -72.00
CA ALA A 17 -14.70 -7.77 -71.56
C ALA A 17 -14.92 -7.73 -70.02
N LYS A 18 -13.90 -8.06 -69.21
CA LYS A 18 -13.97 -8.01 -67.72
C LYS A 18 -13.07 -6.94 -67.08
N ASN A 19 -12.64 -5.94 -67.83
CA ASN A 19 -11.87 -4.80 -67.32
C ASN A 19 -12.64 -3.47 -67.46
N THR A 20 -13.92 -3.47 -67.10
CA THR A 20 -14.65 -2.23 -66.81
C THR A 20 -14.43 -1.84 -65.36
N SER A 21 -13.83 -0.67 -65.18
CA SER A 21 -13.43 -0.01 -63.95
C SER A 21 -14.53 0.00 -62.87
N PHE A 22 -14.34 -0.78 -61.82
CA PHE A 22 -14.90 -0.45 -60.52
C PHE A 22 -13.95 0.56 -59.87
N GLY A 23 -14.31 1.85 -59.90
CA GLY A 23 -13.68 2.83 -59.02
C GLY A 23 -13.92 2.44 -57.55
N PRO A 24 -13.03 2.82 -56.62
CA PRO A 24 -13.22 2.49 -55.22
C PRO A 24 -14.56 3.06 -54.73
N PRO A 25 -15.37 2.30 -53.97
CA PRO A 25 -16.63 2.80 -53.42
C PRO A 25 -16.33 4.02 -52.54
N LYS A 26 -16.89 5.18 -52.89
CA LYS A 26 -16.51 6.46 -52.28
C LYS A 26 -17.17 6.78 -50.94
N ASP A 27 -18.10 5.97 -50.45
CA ASP A 27 -18.76 6.25 -49.17
C ASP A 27 -18.76 5.02 -48.27
N CYS A 28 -17.64 4.81 -47.60
CA CYS A 28 -17.62 4.05 -46.36
C CYS A 28 -17.81 5.06 -45.23
N PRO A 29 -18.88 4.99 -44.39
CA PRO A 29 -18.93 5.80 -43.19
C PRO A 29 -17.68 5.46 -42.40
N GLN A 30 -16.88 6.48 -42.08
CA GLN A 30 -15.58 6.34 -41.42
C GLN A 30 -15.75 5.47 -40.17
N ILE A 31 -15.51 4.16 -40.30
CA ILE A 31 -15.47 3.22 -39.19
C ILE A 31 -14.42 3.81 -38.28
N LEU A 32 -14.87 4.33 -37.14
CA LEU A 32 -14.04 5.10 -36.23
C LEU A 32 -12.78 4.28 -35.94
N ARG A 33 -11.64 4.79 -36.40
CA ARG A 33 -10.39 4.01 -36.43
C ARG A 33 -10.09 3.53 -35.00
N PRO A 34 -9.98 2.20 -34.74
CA PRO A 34 -9.81 1.64 -33.40
C PRO A 34 -8.58 2.23 -32.69
N GLN A 35 -7.56 2.61 -33.47
CA GLN A 35 -6.36 3.34 -33.03
C GLN A 35 -6.64 4.60 -32.19
N LYS A 36 -7.66 5.39 -32.53
CA LYS A 36 -7.98 6.62 -31.79
C LYS A 36 -8.58 6.28 -30.43
N TYR A 37 -9.45 5.27 -30.36
CA TYR A 37 -10.03 4.81 -29.11
C TYR A 37 -9.02 4.16 -28.19
N PHE A 38 -8.07 3.38 -28.71
CA PHE A 38 -6.99 2.85 -27.87
C PHE A 38 -6.12 3.95 -27.27
N LYS A 39 -5.86 5.05 -27.99
CA LYS A 39 -5.13 6.21 -27.45
C LYS A 39 -5.96 6.96 -26.40
N MET A 40 -7.24 7.22 -26.69
CA MET A 40 -8.16 7.87 -25.76
C MET A 40 -8.41 7.03 -24.50
N LEU A 41 -8.51 5.70 -24.64
CA LEU A 41 -8.68 4.76 -23.53
C LEU A 41 -7.43 4.68 -22.66
N LYS A 42 -6.23 4.60 -23.26
CA LYS A 42 -4.97 4.66 -22.50
C LYS A 42 -4.82 6.00 -21.76
N PHE A 43 -5.19 7.10 -22.40
CA PHE A 43 -5.19 8.41 -21.76
C PHE A 43 -6.19 8.49 -20.60
N ALA A 44 -7.42 8.01 -20.80
CA ALA A 44 -8.45 7.96 -19.77
C ALA A 44 -8.03 7.07 -18.58
N ILE A 45 -7.42 5.91 -18.83
CA ILE A 45 -6.86 5.04 -17.78
C ILE A 45 -5.74 5.76 -17.03
N ALA A 46 -4.82 6.43 -17.74
CA ALA A 46 -3.74 7.18 -17.11
C ALA A 46 -4.26 8.31 -16.21
N VAL A 47 -5.27 9.07 -16.68
CA VAL A 47 -5.92 10.12 -15.88
C VAL A 47 -6.63 9.52 -14.67
N ALA A 48 -7.33 8.40 -14.81
CA ALA A 48 -8.00 7.72 -13.70
C ALA A 48 -6.99 7.21 -12.64
N LEU A 49 -5.87 6.63 -13.08
CA LEU A 49 -4.80 6.17 -12.17
C LEU A 49 -4.14 7.34 -11.44
N LEU A 50 -3.89 8.45 -12.13
CA LEU A 50 -3.37 9.66 -11.52
C LEU A 50 -4.36 10.22 -10.49
N ALA A 51 -5.64 10.31 -10.83
CA ALA A 51 -6.69 10.77 -9.91
C ALA A 51 -6.75 9.90 -8.64
N LEU A 52 -6.74 8.56 -8.80
CA LEU A 52 -6.71 7.63 -7.67
C LEU A 52 -5.46 7.82 -6.79
N SER A 53 -4.28 8.00 -7.39
CA SER A 53 -3.05 8.24 -6.63
C SER A 53 -3.08 9.55 -5.84
N VAL A 54 -3.71 10.60 -6.38
CA VAL A 54 -3.88 11.88 -5.70
C VAL A 54 -4.88 11.73 -4.55
N SER A 55 -6.02 11.09 -4.79
CA SER A 55 -7.02 10.82 -3.74
C SER A 55 -6.42 10.02 -2.58
N ALA A 56 -5.70 8.92 -2.86
CA ALA A 56 -5.06 8.14 -1.82
C ALA A 56 -4.03 8.94 -1.00
N ARG A 57 -3.30 9.87 -1.65
CA ARG A 57 -2.38 10.77 -0.93
C ARG A 57 -3.11 11.76 -0.03
N LEU A 58 -4.24 12.31 -0.49
CA LEU A 58 -5.07 13.21 0.32
C LEU A 58 -5.63 12.51 1.56
N ASP A 59 -6.08 11.26 1.43
CA ASP A 59 -6.55 10.47 2.57
C ASP A 59 -5.43 10.26 3.63
N LEU A 60 -4.20 10.02 3.16
CA LEU A 60 -3.01 9.92 4.02
C LEU A 60 -2.60 11.27 4.64
N ASP A 61 -2.77 12.39 3.93
CA ASP A 61 -2.54 13.73 4.46
C ASP A 61 -3.48 14.02 5.65
N ASP A 62 -4.78 13.78 5.47
CA ASP A 62 -5.79 14.00 6.50
C ASP A 62 -5.59 13.08 7.71
N TYR A 63 -5.18 11.82 7.46
CA TYR A 63 -4.88 10.89 8.52
C TYR A 63 -3.62 11.28 9.30
N TRP A 64 -2.55 11.71 8.62
CA TRP A 64 -1.35 12.24 9.26
C TRP A 64 -1.65 13.45 10.16
N MET A 65 -2.50 14.36 9.69
CA MET A 65 -2.94 15.51 10.49
C MET A 65 -3.72 15.07 11.74
N SER A 66 -4.61 14.09 11.59
CA SER A 66 -5.38 13.52 12.70
C SER A 66 -4.47 12.83 13.73
N TYR A 67 -3.48 12.07 13.27
CA TYR A 67 -2.45 11.45 14.13
C TYR A 67 -1.71 12.52 14.95
N LYS A 68 -1.24 13.59 14.30
CA LYS A 68 -0.52 14.67 14.98
C LYS A 68 -1.36 15.33 16.05
N VAL A 69 -2.64 15.59 15.79
CA VAL A 69 -3.57 16.17 16.77
C VAL A 69 -3.82 15.20 17.92
N LEU A 70 -4.13 13.94 17.62
CA LEU A 70 -4.43 12.91 18.62
C LEU A 70 -3.30 12.69 19.61
N HIS A 71 -2.05 12.71 19.13
CA HIS A 71 -0.86 12.46 19.94
C HIS A 71 -0.08 13.73 20.32
N GLY A 72 -0.63 14.92 20.05
CA GLY A 72 -0.01 16.20 20.41
C GLY A 72 1.36 16.43 19.77
N LYS A 73 1.57 15.93 18.55
CA LYS A 73 2.84 16.04 17.82
C LYS A 73 2.97 17.42 17.19
N ASN A 74 4.12 18.05 17.42
CA ASN A 74 4.47 19.34 16.83
C ASN A 74 5.92 19.29 16.34
N TYR A 75 6.11 19.34 15.02
CA TYR A 75 7.42 19.32 14.38
C TYR A 75 7.72 20.72 13.84
N ILE A 76 8.87 21.29 14.24
CA ILE A 76 9.20 22.70 13.99
C ILE A 76 9.58 22.94 12.52
N THR A 77 10.29 22.00 11.91
CA THR A 77 10.79 22.13 10.53
C THR A 77 10.00 21.24 9.59
N VAL A 78 9.85 21.71 8.34
CA VAL A 78 9.20 20.94 7.27
C VAL A 78 9.94 19.62 7.01
N ASP A 79 11.28 19.64 7.07
CA ASP A 79 12.09 18.45 6.88
C ASP A 79 11.86 17.40 7.97
N GLU A 80 11.69 17.83 9.23
CA GLU A 80 11.39 16.90 10.34
C GLU A 80 9.96 16.36 10.22
N ASP A 81 8.97 17.19 9.89
CA ASP A 81 7.59 16.72 9.65
C ASP A 81 7.56 15.68 8.52
N ALA A 82 8.25 15.95 7.40
CA ALA A 82 8.34 15.03 6.27
C ALA A 82 9.04 13.71 6.64
N ARG A 83 10.14 13.78 7.41
CA ARG A 83 10.85 12.58 7.88
C ARG A 83 9.97 11.75 8.81
N ARG A 84 9.32 12.38 9.79
CA ARG A 84 8.44 11.74 10.76
C ARG A 84 7.24 11.10 10.09
N ARG A 85 6.68 11.78 9.09
CA ARG A 85 5.63 11.25 8.25
C ARG A 85 6.08 10.00 7.50
N SER A 86 7.27 10.01 6.88
CA SER A 86 7.79 8.83 6.17
C SER A 86 7.89 7.62 7.09
N ILE A 87 8.43 7.81 8.31
CA ILE A 87 8.54 6.75 9.32
C ILE A 87 7.15 6.26 9.75
N TRP A 88 6.21 7.18 9.93
CA TRP A 88 4.83 6.85 10.29
C TRP A 88 4.13 6.02 9.21
N GLU A 89 4.25 6.39 7.93
CA GLU A 89 3.69 5.62 6.80
C GLU A 89 4.31 4.23 6.71
N GLU A 90 5.63 4.11 6.88
CA GLU A 90 6.33 2.82 6.92
C GLU A 90 5.83 1.93 8.07
N ASN A 91 5.68 2.49 9.27
CA ASN A 91 5.19 1.78 10.44
C ASN A 91 3.72 1.38 10.31
N LEU A 92 2.86 2.21 9.70
CA LEU A 92 1.49 1.84 9.39
C LEU A 92 1.42 0.66 8.41
N ALA A 93 2.24 0.67 7.37
CA ALA A 93 2.33 -0.45 6.43
C ALA A 93 2.81 -1.74 7.13
N TYR A 94 3.74 -1.62 8.08
CA TYR A 94 4.17 -2.73 8.92
C TYR A 94 3.04 -3.26 9.81
N ILE A 95 2.31 -2.39 10.50
CA ILE A 95 1.15 -2.73 11.34
C ILE A 95 0.11 -3.48 10.52
N GLN A 96 -0.25 -2.94 9.34
CA GLN A 96 -1.24 -3.56 8.46
C GLN A 96 -0.82 -4.97 8.03
N ARG A 97 0.44 -5.13 7.61
CA ARG A 97 0.98 -6.44 7.22
C ARG A 97 0.93 -7.43 8.38
N HIS A 98 1.45 -7.03 9.54
CA HIS A 98 1.45 -7.87 10.73
C HIS A 98 0.04 -8.31 11.13
N ASN A 99 -0.95 -7.40 11.06
CA ASN A 99 -2.33 -7.73 11.44
C ASN A 99 -2.99 -8.68 10.44
N ILE A 100 -2.71 -8.55 9.13
CA ILE A 100 -3.15 -9.53 8.13
C ILE A 100 -2.55 -10.92 8.42
N GLU A 101 -1.30 -10.96 8.86
CA GLU A 101 -0.63 -12.20 9.26
C GLU A 101 -1.19 -12.79 10.55
N ALA A 102 -1.54 -11.93 11.52
CA ALA A 102 -2.20 -12.31 12.76
C ALA A 102 -3.59 -12.90 12.51
N ASP A 103 -4.38 -12.33 11.59
CA ASP A 103 -5.69 -12.85 11.18
C ASP A 103 -5.58 -14.24 10.54
N ARG A 104 -4.41 -14.57 9.98
CA ARG A 104 -4.08 -15.91 9.45
C ARG A 104 -3.56 -16.88 10.50
N GLY A 105 -3.50 -16.46 11.77
CA GLY A 105 -2.99 -17.24 12.89
C GLY A 105 -1.47 -17.37 12.94
N MET A 106 -0.72 -16.54 12.20
CA MET A 106 0.75 -16.57 12.24
C MET A 106 1.33 -15.82 13.44
N HIS A 107 0.57 -14.89 14.01
CA HIS A 107 0.90 -14.16 15.23
C HIS A 107 -0.22 -14.31 16.25
N THR A 108 0.13 -14.29 17.54
CA THR A 108 -0.81 -14.39 18.66
C THR A 108 -1.28 -13.02 19.18
N PHE A 109 -0.81 -11.94 18.56
CA PHE A 109 -1.11 -10.57 18.93
C PHE A 109 -1.31 -9.71 17.68
N THR A 110 -1.83 -8.51 17.88
CA THR A 110 -1.99 -7.49 16.84
C THR A 110 -1.23 -6.22 17.24
N LEU A 111 -0.93 -5.40 16.24
CA LEU A 111 -0.32 -4.09 16.42
C LEU A 111 -1.36 -3.00 16.19
N GLY A 112 -1.15 -1.85 16.82
CA GLY A 112 -1.99 -0.67 16.66
C GLY A 112 -1.15 0.58 16.52
N GLU A 113 -1.74 1.61 15.90
CA GLU A 113 -1.16 2.94 15.89
C GLU A 113 -1.07 3.48 17.32
N SER A 114 0.06 4.08 17.66
CA SER A 114 0.33 4.65 18.98
C SER A 114 1.13 5.94 18.85
N GLN A 115 1.34 6.65 19.97
CA GLN A 115 2.16 7.86 20.00
C GLN A 115 3.63 7.65 19.58
N PHE A 116 4.06 6.41 19.33
CA PHE A 116 5.42 6.05 18.92
C PHE A 116 5.51 5.66 17.44
N THR A 117 4.40 5.70 16.70
CA THR A 117 4.36 5.26 15.30
C THR A 117 5.20 6.14 14.38
N ASP A 118 5.56 7.36 14.78
CA ASP A 118 6.50 8.27 14.08
C ASP A 118 7.99 8.09 14.47
N MET A 119 8.32 7.04 15.22
CA MET A 119 9.69 6.77 15.69
C MET A 119 10.28 5.53 15.03
N THR A 120 11.59 5.53 14.79
CA THR A 120 12.31 4.31 14.41
C THR A 120 12.50 3.40 15.64
N ASN A 121 12.85 2.14 15.40
CA ASN A 121 13.14 1.21 16.50
C ASN A 121 14.31 1.69 17.36
N GLU A 122 15.35 2.24 16.74
CA GLU A 122 16.52 2.79 17.42
C GLU A 122 16.15 4.00 18.28
N GLU A 123 15.39 4.96 17.73
CA GLU A 123 14.90 6.13 18.47
C GLU A 123 14.03 5.71 19.66
N PHE A 124 13.12 4.75 19.45
CA PHE A 124 12.26 4.22 20.50
C PHE A 124 13.10 3.58 21.62
N ARG A 125 14.07 2.73 21.27
CA ARG A 125 14.96 2.09 22.25
C ARG A 125 15.77 3.11 23.03
N GLN A 126 16.31 4.14 22.38
CA GLN A 126 17.09 5.17 23.05
C GLN A 126 16.26 6.02 24.02
N THR A 127 14.99 6.25 23.70
CA THR A 127 14.12 7.15 24.48
C THR A 127 13.33 6.42 25.57
N MET A 128 12.92 5.17 25.32
CA MET A 128 11.97 4.44 26.18
C MET A 128 12.61 3.33 27.00
N ASN A 129 13.85 2.92 26.71
CA ASN A 129 14.57 1.94 27.52
C ASN A 129 15.63 2.62 28.38
N GLY A 130 15.35 2.77 29.68
CA GLY A 130 16.30 3.27 30.68
C GLY A 130 17.00 2.19 31.50
N TYR A 131 16.80 0.91 31.19
CA TYR A 131 17.34 -0.18 32.00
C TYR A 131 18.85 -0.34 31.80
N ILE A 132 19.60 -0.19 32.89
CA ILE A 132 21.03 -0.47 32.96
C ILE A 132 21.21 -1.64 33.91
N MET A 133 21.72 -2.76 33.40
CA MET A 133 22.05 -3.92 34.22
C MET A 133 23.18 -3.53 35.17
N SER A 134 22.92 -3.57 36.48
CA SER A 134 23.95 -3.42 37.51
C SER A 134 24.18 -4.78 38.16
N GLU A 135 25.43 -5.14 38.44
CA GLU A 135 25.76 -6.29 39.30
C GLU A 135 25.30 -6.01 40.73
N ARG A 136 24.04 -6.34 41.02
CA ARG A 136 23.50 -6.30 42.38
C ARG A 136 23.59 -7.71 42.95
N SER A 137 24.39 -7.88 44.00
CA SER A 137 24.17 -9.00 44.92
C SER A 137 22.93 -8.68 45.76
N SER A 138 21.87 -9.47 45.60
CA SER A 138 20.74 -9.41 46.53
C SER A 138 21.16 -10.09 47.83
N SER A 139 21.07 -9.37 48.95
CA SER A 139 21.22 -9.96 50.29
C SER A 139 19.96 -10.68 50.76
N VAL A 140 18.86 -10.61 49.99
CA VAL A 140 17.58 -11.23 50.31
C VAL A 140 17.40 -12.50 49.50
N GLN A 141 17.21 -13.62 50.21
CA GLN A 141 16.88 -14.92 49.63
C GLN A 141 15.36 -15.07 49.53
N PHE A 142 14.88 -15.42 48.34
CA PHE A 142 13.49 -15.83 48.15
C PHE A 142 13.26 -17.19 48.82
N VAL A 143 12.27 -17.27 49.70
CA VAL A 143 11.84 -18.53 50.33
C VAL A 143 10.48 -18.93 49.73
N PRO A 144 10.41 -20.01 48.94
CA PRO A 144 9.17 -20.47 48.34
C PRO A 144 8.19 -20.95 49.42
N THR A 145 6.90 -20.70 49.21
CA THR A 145 5.83 -21.27 50.03
C THR A 145 5.42 -22.64 49.49
N SER A 146 5.02 -23.56 50.37
CA SER A 146 4.59 -24.94 50.04
C SER A 146 3.14 -25.06 49.57
N MET A 147 2.55 -24.01 48.99
CA MET A 147 1.20 -24.01 48.44
C MET A 147 1.22 -24.00 46.92
N ASP A 148 0.29 -24.72 46.30
CA ASP A 148 0.09 -24.67 44.86
C ASP A 148 -0.40 -23.28 44.42
N PRO A 149 0.21 -22.67 43.40
CA PRO A 149 -0.23 -21.38 42.90
C PRO A 149 -1.57 -21.50 42.17
N PRO A 150 -2.39 -20.44 42.18
CA PRO A 150 -3.62 -20.39 41.38
C PRO A 150 -3.30 -20.43 39.89
N SER A 151 -4.25 -20.91 39.08
CA SER A 151 -4.12 -21.01 37.62
C SER A 151 -4.02 -19.66 36.91
N SER A 152 -4.54 -18.57 37.50
CA SER A 152 -4.39 -17.21 36.98
C SER A 152 -4.52 -16.18 38.11
N VAL A 153 -3.83 -15.05 37.97
CA VAL A 153 -3.91 -13.91 38.90
C VAL A 153 -3.93 -12.61 38.12
N ASP A 154 -4.94 -11.78 38.37
CA ASP A 154 -4.96 -10.37 37.95
C ASP A 154 -4.93 -9.49 39.21
N TRP A 155 -3.87 -8.71 39.39
CA TRP A 155 -3.73 -7.80 40.54
C TRP A 155 -4.55 -6.52 40.40
N ARG A 156 -5.03 -6.19 39.20
CA ARG A 156 -5.85 -5.01 38.93
C ARG A 156 -7.21 -5.13 39.61
N THR A 157 -7.80 -6.32 39.61
CA THR A 157 -9.10 -6.60 40.25
C THR A 157 -9.03 -6.58 41.77
N LYS A 158 -7.82 -6.72 42.32
CA LYS A 158 -7.55 -6.76 43.75
C LYS A 158 -7.16 -5.39 44.34
N GLY A 159 -7.11 -4.34 43.51
CA GLY A 159 -6.79 -2.98 43.96
C GLY A 159 -5.31 -2.70 44.24
N TYR A 160 -4.40 -3.61 43.88
CA TYR A 160 -2.96 -3.43 44.09
C TYR A 160 -2.25 -2.67 42.96
N VAL A 161 -2.94 -2.38 41.86
CA VAL A 161 -2.37 -1.73 40.68
C VAL A 161 -2.86 -0.30 40.56
N THR A 162 -1.94 0.66 40.57
CA THR A 162 -2.25 2.08 40.32
C THR A 162 -2.58 2.35 38.85
N LYS A 163 -3.12 3.54 38.53
CA LYS A 163 -3.33 3.96 37.14
C LYS A 163 -2.02 3.91 36.35
N VAL A 164 -2.13 3.56 35.06
CA VAL A 164 -0.99 3.55 34.12
C VAL A 164 -0.41 4.97 34.03
N LYS A 165 0.92 5.07 34.12
CA LYS A 165 1.67 6.32 33.99
C LYS A 165 2.34 6.41 32.64
N ASN A 166 2.70 7.62 32.21
CA ASN A 166 3.51 7.86 31.03
C ASN A 166 4.93 8.26 31.45
N GLN A 167 5.93 7.54 30.97
CA GLN A 167 7.35 7.80 31.25
C GLN A 167 7.91 8.98 30.44
N VAL A 168 7.18 9.44 29.41
CA VAL A 168 7.60 10.55 28.56
C VAL A 168 7.40 11.87 29.31
N GLY A 169 8.51 12.45 29.77
CA GLY A 169 8.63 13.71 30.49
C GLY A 169 10.12 13.97 30.81
N PRO A 170 10.50 15.15 31.35
CA PRO A 170 11.86 15.34 31.82
C PRO A 170 12.16 14.27 32.88
N CYS A 171 13.08 13.36 32.55
CA CYS A 171 13.76 12.54 33.53
C CYS A 171 14.36 13.52 34.54
N ILE A 172 13.77 13.62 35.73
CA ILE A 172 14.33 14.37 36.86
C ILE A 172 15.39 13.51 37.52
#